data_AF-A0A952J7P3-F1
#
_entry.id   AF-A0A952J7P3-F1
#
_cell.length_a   1.000
_cell.length_b   1.000
_cell.length_c   1.000
_cell.angle_alpha   90.00
_cell.angle_beta   90.00
_cell.angle_gamma   90.00
#
_symmetry.space_group_name_H-M   'P 1'
#
loop_
_entity.id
_entity.type
_entity.pdbx_description
1 polymer ?
#
loop_
_entity_poly.entity_id
_entity_poly.type
_entity_poly.pdbx_seq_one_letter_code
_entity_poly.pdbx_strand_id
1 'polypeptide(L)'
;MKIFKLHIKNMLCDRCIYVVRQILNQFNVVRVKIELGQVSFLSDNDHILPLLEKRLNEFNLQIIHDKDEQTAEAIKLEAKRYLDELEHLDRVEKFSVHLGKKLSRNYHNLSKLFRRVEKITIESYLIRQRVERAKRLLREEQLTLSEIADRLHYTNVQHLSSQFRKVTGFSVREFKKLQRTERPNQSLTGVLSEIHAKGYVRAFDIHDNKIVGAGNVKKTKGIHIKEVYRFDESPSALGQNAIYTIEDTKGTKGYLICQH
;
A
#
# COMPACT_ATOMS: atom_id res chain seq x y z
N MET A 1 7.50 9.62 32.94
CA MET A 1 6.80 9.43 31.65
C MET A 1 6.81 10.70 30.83
N LYS A 2 7.46 10.68 29.66
CA LYS A 2 7.41 11.76 28.66
C LYS A 2 6.31 11.48 27.64
N ILE A 3 5.70 12.55 27.14
CA ILE A 3 4.72 12.49 26.06
C ILE A 3 5.44 12.61 24.73
N PHE A 4 5.27 11.61 23.87
CA PHE A 4 5.75 11.64 22.49
C PHE A 4 4.57 11.94 21.56
N LYS A 5 4.77 12.90 20.65
CA LYS A 5 3.84 13.20 19.55
C LYS A 5 4.65 13.23 18.26
N LEU A 6 4.39 12.26 17.39
CA LEU A 6 5.21 11.99 16.21
C LEU A 6 4.33 12.07 14.96
N HIS A 7 4.90 12.64 13.90
CA HIS A 7 4.34 12.60 12.56
C HIS A 7 5.03 11.50 11.77
N ILE A 8 4.26 10.64 11.09
CA ILE A 8 4.79 9.49 10.37
C ILE A 8 4.50 9.65 8.87
N LYS A 9 5.56 9.66 8.08
CA LYS A 9 5.54 9.67 6.61
C LYS A 9 4.99 8.36 6.08
N ASN A 10 4.25 8.42 4.96
CA ASN A 10 3.67 7.28 4.27
C ASN A 10 2.60 6.51 5.08
N MET A 11 2.16 7.04 6.23
CA MET A 11 1.11 6.43 7.06
C MET A 11 -0.30 6.82 6.56
N LEU A 12 -0.64 6.35 5.36
CA LEU A 12 -1.83 6.80 4.62
C LEU A 12 -2.98 5.77 4.56
N CYS A 13 -2.87 4.61 5.22
CA CYS A 13 -3.95 3.61 5.23
C CYS A 13 -4.05 2.85 6.56
N ASP A 14 -5.14 2.12 6.76
CA ASP A 14 -5.42 1.38 8.00
C ASP A 14 -4.39 0.28 8.27
N ARG A 15 -3.80 -0.29 7.21
CA ARG A 15 -2.66 -1.20 7.32
C ARG A 15 -1.46 -0.52 8.00
N CYS A 16 -1.20 0.76 7.72
CA CYS A 16 -0.14 1.50 8.41
C CYS A 16 -0.46 1.69 9.89
N ILE A 17 -1.73 1.96 10.25
CA ILE A 17 -2.15 2.01 11.66
C ILE A 17 -1.87 0.68 12.35
N TYR A 18 -2.22 -0.43 11.71
CA TYR A 18 -1.96 -1.77 12.22
C TYR A 18 -0.46 -2.00 12.46
N VAL A 19 0.38 -1.74 11.45
CA VAL A 19 1.84 -1.89 11.54
C VAL A 19 2.43 -1.04 12.67
N VAL A 20 2.07 0.24 12.76
CA VAL A 20 2.56 1.14 13.83
C VAL A 20 2.13 0.63 15.21
N ARG A 21 0.90 0.11 15.33
CA ARG A 21 0.42 -0.49 16.58
C ARG A 21 1.23 -1.72 16.97
N GLN A 22 1.50 -2.62 16.03
CA GLN A 22 2.31 -3.81 16.29
C GLN A 22 3.75 -3.46 16.70
N ILE A 23 4.34 -2.45 16.05
CA ILE A 23 5.66 -1.96 16.43
C ILE A 23 5.62 -1.40 17.85
N LEU A 24 4.67 -0.52 18.18
CA LEU A 24 4.57 0.09 19.50
C LEU A 24 4.31 -0.92 20.63
N ASN A 25 3.56 -2.00 20.36
CA ASN A 25 3.32 -3.08 21.33
C ASN A 25 4.61 -3.82 21.75
N GLN A 26 5.69 -3.72 20.96
CA GLN A 26 7.00 -4.29 21.30
C GLN A 26 7.76 -3.42 22.32
N PHE A 27 7.24 -2.24 22.64
CA PHE A 27 7.82 -1.31 23.60
C PHE A 27 6.90 -1.12 24.81
N ASN A 28 7.49 -0.76 25.94
CA ASN A 28 6.73 -0.43 27.15
C ASN A 28 6.15 0.99 27.07
N VAL A 29 5.11 1.17 26.26
CA VAL A 29 4.40 2.45 26.06
C VAL A 29 2.96 2.39 26.55
N VAL A 30 2.42 3.50 27.03
CA VAL A 30 1.02 3.60 27.48
C VAL A 30 0.30 4.80 26.88
N ARG A 31 -1.03 4.86 27.02
CA ARG A 31 -1.90 5.92 26.44
C ARG A 31 -1.66 6.14 24.94
N VAL A 32 -1.53 5.04 24.20
CA VAL A 32 -1.26 5.05 22.77
C VAL A 32 -2.49 5.51 22.00
N LYS A 33 -2.34 6.60 21.24
CA LYS A 33 -3.32 7.11 20.27
C LYS A 33 -2.67 7.12 18.88
N ILE A 34 -3.27 6.40 17.94
CA ILE A 34 -2.78 6.25 16.57
C ILE A 34 -3.86 6.75 15.62
N GLU A 35 -3.49 7.71 14.77
CA GLU A 35 -4.33 8.25 13.70
C GLU A 35 -3.50 8.27 12.40
N LEU A 36 -4.14 8.36 11.23
CA LEU A 36 -3.40 8.44 9.98
C LEU A 36 -2.42 9.63 10.01
N GLY A 37 -1.15 9.34 9.70
CA GLY A 37 -0.05 10.31 9.71
C GLY A 37 0.48 10.69 11.10
N GLN A 38 -0.11 10.24 12.21
CA GLN A 38 0.26 10.70 13.55
C GLN A 38 0.15 9.62 14.62
N VAL A 39 1.09 9.64 15.56
CA VAL A 39 1.03 8.80 16.75
C VAL A 39 1.43 9.57 18.00
N SER A 40 0.74 9.29 19.10
CA SER A 40 1.12 9.80 20.41
C SER A 40 1.03 8.74 21.48
N PHE A 41 1.97 8.77 22.42
CA PHE A 41 2.08 7.80 23.51
C PHE A 41 2.89 8.37 24.67
N LEU A 42 2.81 7.71 25.83
CA LEU A 42 3.68 7.94 26.98
C LEU A 42 4.73 6.83 27.05
N SER A 43 5.97 7.22 27.34
CA SER A 43 7.07 6.29 27.61
C SER A 43 7.95 6.82 28.74
N ASP A 44 8.51 5.91 29.54
CA ASP A 44 9.58 6.21 30.51
C ASP A 44 10.98 6.03 29.91
N ASN A 45 11.07 5.43 28.72
CA ASN A 45 12.32 5.25 28.01
C ASN A 45 12.60 6.42 27.07
N ASP A 46 13.63 7.19 27.39
CA ASP A 46 14.11 8.33 26.60
C ASP A 46 14.81 7.92 25.30
N HIS A 47 15.31 6.69 25.21
CA HIS A 47 16.00 6.13 24.05
C HIS A 47 15.08 5.29 23.16
N ILE A 48 13.76 5.44 23.29
CA ILE A 48 12.79 4.71 22.46
C ILE A 48 12.85 5.11 20.98
N LEU A 49 13.11 6.40 20.70
CA LEU A 49 13.00 6.95 19.34
C LEU A 49 13.92 6.28 18.32
N PRO A 50 15.23 6.09 18.55
CA PRO A 50 16.11 5.44 17.57
C PRO A 50 15.69 4.01 17.21
N LEU A 51 15.23 3.23 18.21
CA LEU A 51 14.77 1.86 17.96
C LEU A 51 13.42 1.86 17.23
N LEU A 52 12.52 2.78 17.58
CA LEU A 52 11.25 2.96 16.90
C LEU A 52 11.45 3.40 15.44
N GLU A 53 12.33 4.36 15.16
CA GLU A 53 12.69 4.80 13.80
C GLU A 53 13.22 3.65 12.97
N LYS A 54 14.15 2.85 13.51
CA LYS A 54 14.68 1.68 12.82
C LYS A 54 13.56 0.72 12.41
N ARG A 55 12.64 0.41 13.32
CA ARG A 55 11.51 -0.50 13.06
C ARG A 55 10.51 0.08 12.07
N LEU A 56 10.20 1.38 12.15
CA LEU A 56 9.30 2.03 11.19
C LEU A 56 9.91 2.03 9.77
N ASN A 57 11.21 2.27 9.66
CA ASN A 57 11.92 2.30 8.38
C ASN A 57 11.87 0.96 7.63
N GLU A 58 11.84 -0.17 8.36
CA GLU A 58 11.67 -1.51 7.76
C GLU A 58 10.36 -1.63 6.96
N PHE A 59 9.34 -0.83 7.30
CA PHE A 59 8.04 -0.77 6.62
C PHE A 59 7.86 0.50 5.79
N ASN A 60 8.95 1.20 5.45
CA ASN A 60 8.93 2.46 4.71
C ASN A 60 8.08 3.58 5.38
N LEU A 61 7.99 3.52 6.72
CA LEU A 61 7.41 4.56 7.56
C LEU A 61 8.55 5.35 8.19
N GLN A 62 8.45 6.68 8.20
CA GLN A 62 9.54 7.54 8.70
C GLN A 62 8.99 8.56 9.68
N ILE A 63 9.69 8.79 10.79
CA ILE A 63 9.35 9.91 11.69
C ILE A 63 9.77 11.22 11.00
N ILE A 64 8.87 12.19 10.99
CA ILE A 64 9.09 13.50 10.36
C ILE A 64 9.25 14.58 11.42
N HIS A 65 10.38 15.27 11.37
CA HIS A 65 10.65 16.45 12.21
C HIS A 65 10.42 17.77 11.48
N ASP A 66 10.66 17.79 10.17
CA ASP A 66 10.52 19.00 9.35
C ASP A 66 9.05 19.39 9.13
N LYS A 67 8.73 20.67 9.34
CA LYS A 67 7.35 21.17 9.23
C LYS A 67 6.83 21.19 7.79
N ASP A 68 7.71 21.35 6.80
CA ASP A 68 7.30 21.33 5.40
C ASP A 68 6.98 19.89 4.97
N GLU A 69 7.78 18.90 5.39
CA GLU A 69 7.46 17.49 5.18
C GLU A 69 6.16 17.07 5.88
N GLN A 70 5.93 17.51 7.12
CA GLN A 70 4.66 17.27 7.83
C GLN A 70 3.47 17.87 7.07
N THR A 71 3.64 19.08 6.53
CA THR A 71 2.59 19.73 5.72
C THR A 71 2.36 18.96 4.41
N ALA A 72 3.41 18.46 3.76
CA ALA A 72 3.29 17.67 2.54
C ALA A 72 2.53 16.35 2.79
N GLU A 73 2.83 15.63 3.87
CA GLU A 73 2.10 14.42 4.24
C GLU A 73 0.63 14.72 4.61
N ALA A 74 0.35 15.83 5.29
CA ALA A 74 -1.01 16.25 5.56
C ALA A 74 -1.79 16.49 4.25
N ILE A 75 -1.18 17.11 3.24
CA ILE A 75 -1.79 17.28 1.91
C ILE A 75 -2.12 15.92 1.26
N LYS A 76 -1.20 14.94 1.34
CA LYS A 76 -1.44 13.58 0.82
C LYS A 76 -2.60 12.89 1.53
N LEU A 77 -2.68 13.04 2.85
CA LEU A 77 -3.75 12.48 3.65
C LEU A 77 -5.12 13.10 3.30
N GLU A 78 -5.18 14.43 3.16
CA GLU A 78 -6.39 15.12 2.72
C GLU A 78 -6.77 14.74 1.28
N ALA A 79 -5.80 14.53 0.38
CA ALA A 79 -6.09 14.03 -0.96
C ALA A 79 -6.73 12.65 -0.92
N LYS A 80 -6.26 11.74 -0.06
CA LYS A 80 -6.90 10.44 0.15
C LYS A 80 -8.33 10.59 0.66
N ARG A 81 -8.53 11.35 1.75
CA ARG A 81 -9.85 11.58 2.36
C ARG A 81 -10.84 12.14 1.34
N TYR A 82 -10.41 13.15 0.59
CA TYR A 82 -11.18 13.73 -0.49
C TYR A 82 -11.59 12.71 -1.56
N LEU A 83 -10.69 11.81 -1.98
CA LEU A 83 -11.01 10.76 -2.94
C LEU A 83 -11.92 9.67 -2.38
N ASP A 84 -11.84 9.37 -1.09
CA ASP A 84 -12.78 8.48 -0.42
C ASP A 84 -14.19 9.12 -0.38
N GLU A 85 -14.28 10.43 -0.15
CA GLU A 85 -15.55 11.18 -0.17
C GLU A 85 -16.18 11.27 -1.57
N LEU A 86 -15.38 11.35 -2.65
CA LEU A 86 -15.89 11.46 -4.02
C LEU A 86 -16.88 10.35 -4.38
N GLU A 87 -16.68 9.14 -3.87
CA GLU A 87 -17.49 8.00 -4.31
C GLU A 87 -18.87 7.93 -3.67
N HIS A 88 -19.13 8.82 -2.72
CA HIS A 88 -20.32 8.80 -1.87
C HIS A 88 -21.12 10.11 -1.93
N LEU A 89 -20.70 11.09 -2.75
CA LEU A 89 -21.31 12.41 -2.81
C LEU A 89 -21.74 12.75 -4.23
N ASP A 90 -22.94 13.33 -4.40
CA ASP A 90 -23.42 13.76 -5.73
C ASP A 90 -22.73 15.03 -6.24
N ARG A 91 -22.26 15.88 -5.33
CA ARG A 91 -21.56 17.13 -5.63
C ARG A 91 -20.39 17.32 -4.70
N VAL A 92 -19.23 17.59 -5.28
CA VAL A 92 -18.00 17.80 -4.52
C VAL A 92 -17.38 19.13 -4.90
N GLU A 93 -16.96 19.88 -3.88
CA GLU A 93 -16.15 21.09 -4.08
C GLU A 93 -14.80 20.76 -4.72
N LYS A 94 -14.17 21.74 -5.36
CA LYS A 94 -12.82 21.55 -5.93
C LYS A 94 -11.82 21.23 -4.81
N PHE A 95 -10.89 20.31 -5.08
CA PHE A 95 -9.87 19.91 -4.10
C PHE A 95 -9.05 21.10 -3.55
N SER A 96 -8.78 22.12 -4.36
CA SER A 96 -8.07 23.32 -3.90
C SER A 96 -8.82 24.08 -2.79
N VAL A 97 -10.15 24.13 -2.87
CA VAL A 97 -11.02 24.76 -1.87
C VAL A 97 -11.11 23.87 -0.62
N HIS A 98 -11.36 22.57 -0.82
CA HIS A 98 -11.37 21.58 0.27
C HIS A 98 -10.08 21.63 1.09
N LEU A 99 -8.93 21.54 0.41
CA LEU A 99 -7.61 21.53 1.03
C LEU A 99 -7.32 22.84 1.78
N GLY A 100 -7.69 23.98 1.21
CA GLY A 100 -7.50 25.28 1.85
C GLY A 100 -8.30 25.42 3.14
N LYS A 101 -9.54 24.90 3.16
CA LYS A 101 -10.39 24.85 4.37
C LYS A 101 -9.83 23.89 5.42
N LYS A 102 -9.48 22.66 5.03
CA LYS A 102 -9.04 21.61 5.96
C LYS A 102 -7.71 21.93 6.64
N LEU A 103 -6.79 22.56 5.92
CA LEU A 103 -5.49 22.96 6.47
C LEU A 103 -5.44 24.41 6.94
N SER A 104 -6.56 25.15 6.89
CA SER A 104 -6.66 26.57 7.25
C SER A 104 -5.56 27.43 6.63
N ARG A 105 -5.23 27.18 5.35
CA ARG A 105 -4.08 27.76 4.65
C ARG A 105 -4.42 28.10 3.20
N ASN A 106 -3.75 29.11 2.66
CA ASN A 106 -3.90 29.47 1.26
C ASN A 106 -3.33 28.38 0.34
N TYR A 107 -4.13 27.93 -0.65
CA TYR A 107 -3.75 26.89 -1.60
C TYR A 107 -2.47 27.20 -2.40
N HIS A 108 -2.21 28.46 -2.74
CA HIS A 108 -1.00 28.86 -3.44
C HIS A 108 0.26 28.49 -2.64
N ASN A 109 0.25 28.76 -1.33
CA ASN A 109 1.37 28.44 -0.44
C ASN A 109 1.52 26.93 -0.28
N LEU A 110 0.41 26.20 -0.12
CA LEU A 110 0.41 24.74 -0.06
C LEU A 110 0.99 24.13 -1.34
N SER A 111 0.58 24.63 -2.50
CA SER A 111 1.06 24.17 -3.81
C SER A 111 2.56 24.41 -4.00
N LYS A 112 3.06 25.60 -3.63
CA LYS A 112 4.49 25.94 -3.69
C LYS A 112 5.32 25.04 -2.76
N LEU A 113 4.84 24.86 -1.53
CA LEU A 113 5.49 24.00 -0.54
C LEU A 113 5.53 22.55 -1.01
N PHE A 114 4.38 22.00 -1.41
CA PHE A 114 4.27 20.61 -1.85
C PHE A 114 5.17 20.34 -3.06
N ARG A 115 5.20 21.25 -4.04
CA ARG A 115 6.09 21.12 -5.20
C ARG A 115 7.57 21.12 -4.81
N ARG A 116 7.97 21.92 -3.82
CA ARG A 116 9.35 21.97 -3.34
C ARG A 116 9.75 20.67 -2.65
N VAL A 117 8.86 20.10 -1.84
CA VAL A 117 9.09 18.87 -1.06
C VAL A 117 9.00 17.63 -1.95
N GLU A 118 7.86 17.44 -2.64
CA GLU A 118 7.51 16.22 -3.39
C GLU A 118 7.99 16.24 -4.85
N LYS A 119 8.53 17.37 -5.32
CA LYS A 119 8.99 17.59 -6.71
C LYS A 119 7.90 17.43 -7.78
N ILE A 120 6.63 17.36 -7.38
CA ILE A 120 5.46 17.31 -8.25
C ILE A 120 4.39 18.30 -7.75
N THR A 121 3.48 18.72 -8.63
CA THR A 121 2.36 19.57 -8.20
C THR A 121 1.30 18.77 -7.45
N ILE A 122 0.53 19.43 -6.59
CA ILE A 122 -0.63 18.83 -5.91
C ILE A 122 -1.62 18.25 -6.92
N GLU A 123 -1.88 18.97 -8.01
CA GLU A 123 -2.75 18.50 -9.09
C GLU A 123 -2.23 17.23 -9.74
N SER A 124 -0.93 17.16 -10.07
CA SER A 124 -0.33 15.96 -10.65
C SER A 124 -0.40 14.78 -9.69
N TYR A 125 -0.20 15.02 -8.40
CA TYR A 125 -0.36 14.01 -7.36
C TYR A 125 -1.81 13.51 -7.30
N LEU A 126 -2.80 14.41 -7.24
CA LEU A 126 -4.22 14.05 -7.19
C LEU A 126 -4.65 13.26 -8.43
N ILE A 127 -4.19 13.63 -9.62
CA ILE A 127 -4.44 12.88 -10.86
C ILE A 127 -3.89 11.46 -10.75
N ARG A 128 -2.66 11.28 -10.25
CA ARG A 128 -2.09 9.94 -10.03
C ARG A 128 -2.94 9.12 -9.05
N GLN A 129 -3.36 9.71 -7.93
CA GLN A 129 -4.21 9.02 -6.95
C GLN A 129 -5.59 8.65 -7.52
N ARG A 130 -6.21 9.54 -8.32
CA ARG A 130 -7.46 9.25 -9.06
C ARG A 130 -7.29 8.08 -10.02
N VAL A 131 -6.18 8.03 -10.75
CA VAL A 131 -5.88 6.92 -11.65
C VAL A 131 -5.65 5.63 -10.88
N GLU A 132 -4.97 5.65 -9.73
CA GLU A 132 -4.84 4.46 -8.88
C GLU A 132 -6.21 3.97 -8.35
N ARG A 133 -7.11 4.90 -7.98
CA ARG A 133 -8.51 4.57 -7.63
C ARG A 133 -9.26 3.94 -8.82
N ALA A 134 -9.13 4.52 -10.01
CA ALA A 134 -9.72 3.97 -11.22
C ALA A 134 -9.19 2.56 -11.53
N LYS A 135 -7.87 2.32 -11.41
CA LYS A 135 -7.27 0.99 -11.57
C LYS A 135 -7.88 -0.02 -10.60
N ARG A 136 -8.15 0.38 -9.36
CA ARG A 136 -8.82 -0.46 -8.36
C ARG A 136 -10.26 -0.78 -8.75
N LEU A 137 -11.07 0.24 -9.07
CA LEU A 137 -12.47 0.07 -9.49
C LEU A 137 -12.60 -0.83 -10.73
N LEU A 138 -11.65 -0.74 -11.67
CA LEU A 138 -11.56 -1.62 -12.84
C LEU A 138 -11.28 -3.09 -12.45
N ARG A 139 -10.46 -3.33 -11.41
CA ARG A 139 -10.02 -4.67 -10.98
C ARG A 139 -11.03 -5.37 -10.08
N GLU A 140 -11.56 -4.64 -9.12
CA GLU A 140 -12.32 -5.20 -7.99
C GLU A 140 -13.83 -5.19 -8.28
N GLU A 141 -14.35 -4.07 -8.78
CA GLU A 141 -15.78 -3.87 -9.04
C GLU A 141 -16.14 -4.08 -10.52
N GLN A 142 -15.15 -4.30 -11.39
CA GLN A 142 -15.32 -4.51 -12.84
C GLN A 142 -16.06 -3.38 -13.57
N LEU A 143 -16.11 -2.19 -12.98
CA LEU A 143 -16.85 -1.05 -13.53
C LEU A 143 -16.41 -0.69 -14.97
N THR A 144 -17.34 -0.12 -15.70
CA THR A 144 -17.11 0.52 -16.99
C THR A 144 -16.38 1.85 -16.80
N LEU A 145 -15.75 2.33 -17.87
CA LEU A 145 -15.05 3.62 -17.80
C LEU A 145 -16.01 4.80 -17.57
N SER A 146 -17.27 4.66 -17.99
CA SER A 146 -18.31 5.67 -17.75
C SER A 146 -18.65 5.76 -16.28
N GLU A 147 -18.97 4.63 -15.65
CA GLU A 147 -19.29 4.58 -14.21
C GLU A 147 -18.14 5.10 -13.34
N ILE A 148 -16.90 4.81 -13.73
CA ILE A 148 -15.72 5.33 -13.02
C ILE A 148 -15.55 6.84 -13.24
N ALA A 149 -15.82 7.34 -14.45
CA ALA A 149 -15.78 8.77 -14.72
C ALA A 149 -16.79 9.51 -13.85
N ASP A 150 -18.02 8.99 -13.76
CA ASP A 150 -19.08 9.56 -12.94
C ASP A 150 -18.73 9.49 -11.45
N ARG A 151 -18.32 8.33 -10.95
CA ARG A 151 -17.96 8.09 -9.54
C ARG A 151 -16.74 8.90 -9.07
N LEU A 152 -15.83 9.25 -9.97
CA LEU A 152 -14.67 10.09 -9.67
C LEU A 152 -14.90 11.56 -10.10
N HIS A 153 -16.12 11.94 -10.47
CA HIS A 153 -16.49 13.30 -10.92
C HIS A 153 -15.59 13.86 -12.03
N TYR A 154 -15.27 13.04 -13.02
CA TYR A 154 -14.69 13.52 -14.26
C TYR A 154 -15.76 14.18 -15.11
N THR A 155 -15.41 15.27 -15.78
CA THR A 155 -16.33 15.99 -16.68
C THR A 155 -16.85 15.12 -17.82
N ASN A 156 -16.03 14.16 -18.28
CA ASN A 156 -16.39 13.16 -19.27
C ASN A 156 -15.40 12.00 -19.27
N VAL A 157 -15.79 10.93 -19.96
CA VAL A 157 -15.01 9.70 -20.14
C VAL A 157 -13.68 9.96 -20.86
N GLN A 158 -13.64 10.91 -21.81
CA GLN A 158 -12.43 11.25 -22.57
C GLN A 158 -11.35 11.87 -21.68
N HIS A 159 -11.75 12.70 -20.71
CA HIS A 159 -10.82 13.29 -19.76
C HIS A 159 -10.19 12.22 -18.86
N LEU A 160 -11.00 11.30 -18.31
CA LEU A 160 -10.47 10.16 -17.55
C LEU A 160 -9.55 9.29 -18.42
N SER A 161 -9.98 8.95 -19.65
CA SER A 161 -9.20 8.11 -20.57
C SER A 161 -7.82 8.70 -20.88
N SER A 162 -7.75 10.00 -21.17
CA SER A 162 -6.50 10.70 -21.46
C SER A 162 -5.57 10.76 -20.26
N GLN A 163 -6.09 11.06 -19.06
CA GLN A 163 -5.29 11.04 -17.83
C GLN A 163 -4.81 9.62 -17.49
N PHE A 164 -5.67 8.61 -17.63
CA PHE A 164 -5.34 7.22 -17.37
C PHE A 164 -4.17 6.77 -18.25
N ARG A 165 -4.25 7.04 -19.57
CA ARG A 165 -3.16 6.71 -20.50
C ARG A 165 -1.89 7.49 -20.21
N LYS A 166 -1.99 8.78 -19.88
CA LYS A 166 -0.84 9.61 -19.52
C LYS A 166 -0.11 9.11 -18.28
N VAL A 167 -0.84 8.62 -17.28
CA VAL A 167 -0.26 8.15 -16.02
C VAL A 167 0.25 6.71 -16.13
N THR A 168 -0.51 5.81 -16.79
CA THR A 168 -0.18 4.38 -16.83
C THR A 168 0.64 3.97 -18.04
N GLY A 169 0.65 4.77 -19.11
CA GLY A 169 1.18 4.39 -20.43
C GLY A 169 0.21 3.58 -21.29
N PHE A 170 -0.89 3.08 -20.72
CA PHE A 170 -1.83 2.17 -21.40
C PHE A 170 -3.22 2.79 -21.51
N SER A 171 -3.94 2.47 -22.58
CA SER A 171 -5.39 2.65 -22.60
C SER A 171 -6.05 1.74 -21.56
N VAL A 172 -7.26 2.11 -21.13
CA VAL A 172 -8.05 1.30 -20.19
C VAL A 172 -8.31 -0.11 -20.74
N ARG A 173 -8.54 -0.23 -22.07
CA ARG A 173 -8.75 -1.52 -22.72
C ARG A 173 -7.49 -2.39 -22.68
N GLU A 174 -6.33 -1.82 -22.98
CA GLU A 174 -5.04 -2.51 -22.88
C GLU A 174 -4.76 -2.92 -21.44
N PHE A 175 -5.01 -2.03 -20.47
CA PHE A 175 -4.87 -2.32 -19.05
C PHE A 175 -5.78 -3.46 -18.59
N LYS A 176 -7.06 -3.48 -19.00
CA LYS A 176 -7.97 -4.62 -18.74
C LYS A 176 -7.48 -5.91 -19.42
N LYS A 177 -6.88 -5.83 -20.61
CA LYS A 177 -6.34 -7.01 -21.30
C LYS A 177 -5.13 -7.57 -20.56
N LEU A 178 -4.20 -6.72 -20.14
CA LEU A 178 -3.03 -7.09 -19.34
C LEU A 178 -3.45 -7.82 -18.06
N GLN A 179 -4.45 -7.30 -17.35
CA GLN A 179 -5.02 -7.98 -16.17
C GLN A 179 -5.65 -9.34 -16.47
N ARG A 180 -6.25 -9.52 -17.65
CA ARG A 180 -6.85 -10.80 -18.06
C ARG A 180 -5.77 -11.80 -18.47
N THR A 181 -4.68 -11.36 -19.08
CA THR A 181 -3.53 -12.20 -19.40
C THR A 181 -2.69 -12.55 -18.17
N GLU A 182 -2.74 -11.73 -17.12
CA GLU A 182 -2.15 -12.02 -15.81
C GLU A 182 -3.05 -12.88 -14.90
N ARG A 183 -4.15 -13.46 -15.42
CA ARG A 183 -5.05 -14.33 -14.64
C ARG A 183 -5.55 -15.54 -15.46
N PRO A 184 -5.25 -16.78 -15.04
CA PRO A 184 -6.23 -17.54 -14.30
C PRO A 184 -6.32 -16.95 -12.87
N ASN A 185 -7.54 -16.66 -12.42
CA ASN A 185 -7.87 -16.08 -11.10
C ASN A 185 -7.05 -16.72 -9.95
N GLN A 186 -6.84 -16.03 -8.83
CA GLN A 186 -7.83 -16.06 -7.73
C GLN A 186 -7.39 -15.15 -6.57
N SER A 187 -8.34 -14.79 -5.71
CA SER A 187 -8.01 -14.35 -4.33
C SER A 187 -7.10 -15.39 -3.67
N LEU A 188 -6.38 -14.99 -2.60
CA LEU A 188 -5.54 -15.91 -1.82
C LEU A 188 -6.29 -17.23 -1.52
N THR A 189 -7.58 -17.12 -1.18
CA THR A 189 -8.48 -18.25 -0.93
C THR A 189 -8.67 -19.17 -2.12
N GLY A 190 -8.87 -18.63 -3.32
CA GLY A 190 -9.06 -19.47 -4.51
C GLY A 190 -7.75 -20.13 -4.94
N VAL A 191 -6.62 -19.40 -4.95
CA VAL A 191 -5.31 -19.97 -5.33
C VAL A 191 -4.95 -21.10 -4.36
N LEU A 192 -5.17 -20.88 -3.05
CA LEU A 192 -4.99 -21.90 -2.04
C LEU A 192 -5.94 -23.10 -2.22
N SER A 193 -7.21 -22.85 -2.56
CA SER A 193 -8.19 -23.91 -2.82
C SER A 193 -7.81 -24.76 -4.04
N GLU A 194 -7.28 -24.14 -5.10
CA GLU A 194 -6.89 -24.84 -6.32
C GLU A 194 -5.59 -25.63 -6.15
N ILE A 195 -4.61 -25.07 -5.41
CA ILE A 195 -3.37 -25.79 -5.03
C ILE A 195 -3.69 -26.95 -4.08
N HIS A 196 -4.64 -26.78 -3.15
CA HIS A 196 -5.09 -27.83 -2.24
C HIS A 196 -5.87 -28.93 -2.99
N ALA A 197 -6.78 -28.56 -3.89
CA ALA A 197 -7.54 -29.50 -4.73
C ALA A 197 -6.64 -30.35 -5.65
N LYS A 198 -5.50 -29.79 -6.08
CA LYS A 198 -4.50 -30.51 -6.88
C LYS A 198 -3.45 -31.26 -6.04
N GLY A 199 -3.60 -31.29 -4.71
CA GLY A 199 -2.77 -32.09 -3.80
C GLY A 199 -1.37 -31.52 -3.50
N TYR A 200 -1.14 -30.24 -3.80
CA TYR A 200 0.19 -29.61 -3.74
C TYR A 200 0.52 -28.92 -2.40
N VAL A 201 -0.37 -28.96 -1.40
CA VAL A 201 -0.10 -28.36 -0.07
C VAL A 201 0.29 -29.45 0.93
N ARG A 202 1.55 -29.41 1.39
CA ARG A 202 1.95 -29.91 2.72
C ARG A 202 2.40 -28.69 3.52
N ALA A 203 1.99 -28.58 4.77
CA ALA A 203 2.40 -27.48 5.64
C ALA A 203 3.92 -27.55 5.90
N PHE A 204 4.64 -26.44 5.70
CA PHE A 204 6.06 -26.32 6.00
C PHE A 204 6.40 -24.92 6.55
N ASP A 205 7.33 -24.87 7.50
CA ASP A 205 7.98 -23.66 8.02
C ASP A 205 9.38 -23.48 7.41
N ILE A 206 9.93 -22.27 7.45
CA ILE A 206 11.31 -21.98 7.03
C ILE A 206 12.12 -21.45 8.23
N HIS A 207 13.21 -22.14 8.57
CA HIS A 207 14.21 -21.71 9.57
C HIS A 207 15.62 -21.93 9.01
N ASP A 208 16.50 -20.93 9.10
CA ASP A 208 17.90 -20.99 8.65
C ASP A 208 18.09 -21.63 7.26
N ASN A 209 17.35 -21.15 6.25
CA ASN A 209 17.38 -21.68 4.88
C ASN A 209 17.00 -23.18 4.75
N LYS A 210 16.22 -23.72 5.70
CA LYS A 210 15.70 -25.09 5.69
C LYS A 210 14.17 -25.09 5.79
N ILE A 211 13.55 -25.95 5.00
CA ILE A 211 12.10 -26.21 5.02
C ILE A 211 11.83 -27.29 6.09
N VAL A 212 11.03 -26.97 7.10
CA VAL A 212 10.67 -27.84 8.23
C VAL A 212 9.17 -28.15 8.14
N GLY A 213 8.83 -29.37 7.75
CA GLY A 213 7.44 -29.86 7.75
C GLY A 213 7.20 -30.79 8.92
N ALA A 214 5.94 -30.95 9.32
CA ALA A 214 5.52 -31.91 10.34
C ALA A 214 6.05 -33.32 10.02
N GLY A 215 7.17 -33.67 10.65
CA GLY A 215 7.68 -35.03 10.72
C GLY A 215 9.11 -35.29 10.24
N ASN A 216 9.76 -34.50 9.38
CA ASN A 216 11.17 -34.77 8.99
C ASN A 216 11.87 -33.59 8.29
N VAL A 217 13.02 -33.17 8.83
CA VAL A 217 13.92 -32.16 8.24
C VAL A 217 14.73 -32.79 7.10
N LYS A 218 14.58 -32.33 5.86
CA LYS A 218 15.48 -32.72 4.75
C LYS A 218 16.39 -31.56 4.35
N LYS A 219 17.70 -31.82 4.31
CA LYS A 219 18.71 -30.87 3.81
C LYS A 219 18.45 -30.53 2.34
N THR A 220 18.50 -29.25 2.02
CA THR A 220 18.25 -28.61 0.70
C THR A 220 19.42 -28.75 -0.28
N LYS A 221 19.98 -29.96 -0.47
CA LYS A 221 20.89 -30.20 -1.60
C LYS A 221 20.08 -30.68 -2.81
N GLY A 222 20.09 -29.90 -3.90
CA GLY A 222 19.43 -30.25 -5.17
C GLY A 222 17.99 -29.75 -5.32
N ILE A 223 17.59 -28.73 -4.56
CA ILE A 223 16.27 -28.10 -4.66
C ILE A 223 16.43 -26.75 -5.36
N HIS A 224 15.76 -26.58 -6.50
CA HIS A 224 15.74 -25.32 -7.25
C HIS A 224 14.50 -24.51 -6.87
N ILE A 225 14.72 -23.31 -6.34
CA ILE A 225 13.66 -22.37 -5.99
C ILE A 225 13.64 -21.26 -7.04
N LYS A 226 12.49 -21.06 -7.68
CA LYS A 226 12.29 -20.00 -8.68
C LYS A 226 11.07 -19.18 -8.30
N GLU A 227 11.23 -17.86 -8.24
CA GLU A 227 10.11 -16.96 -8.07
C GLU A 227 9.25 -16.97 -9.34
N VAL A 228 7.95 -17.19 -9.17
CA VAL A 228 7.00 -17.29 -10.29
C VAL A 228 6.03 -16.13 -10.29
N TYR A 229 5.75 -15.55 -9.13
CA TYR A 229 4.82 -14.43 -9.02
C TYR A 229 5.18 -13.54 -7.85
N ARG A 230 5.15 -12.22 -8.07
CA ARG A 230 5.31 -11.19 -7.06
C ARG A 230 4.06 -10.32 -7.10
N PHE A 231 3.42 -10.14 -5.95
CA PHE A 231 2.18 -9.35 -5.89
C PHE A 231 2.53 -7.84 -5.94
N ASP A 232 1.99 -7.13 -6.93
CA ASP A 232 2.13 -5.68 -7.07
C ASP A 232 1.16 -4.93 -6.14
N GLU A 233 1.49 -4.84 -4.86
CA GLU A 233 0.83 -3.91 -3.92
C GLU A 233 1.74 -2.73 -3.58
N SER A 234 1.66 -1.66 -4.40
CA SER A 234 2.20 -0.31 -4.17
C SER A 234 3.73 -0.19 -3.98
N PRO A 235 4.40 0.83 -4.56
CA PRO A 235 5.85 1.04 -4.40
C PRO A 235 6.30 1.47 -2.99
N SER A 236 5.45 1.29 -1.97
CA SER A 236 5.72 1.69 -0.59
C SER A 236 5.60 0.55 0.44
N ALA A 237 5.54 -0.71 0.02
CA ALA A 237 5.45 -1.85 0.94
C ALA A 237 6.61 -2.84 0.75
N LEU A 238 7.59 -2.78 1.64
CA LEU A 238 8.29 -4.00 2.06
C LEU A 238 7.30 -4.82 2.88
N GLY A 239 6.92 -5.96 2.32
CA GLY A 239 5.94 -6.91 2.82
C GLY A 239 5.68 -7.93 1.71
N GLN A 240 6.71 -8.73 1.42
CA GLN A 240 6.81 -9.58 0.25
C GLN A 240 5.82 -10.74 0.33
N ASN A 241 4.68 -10.63 -0.33
CA ASN A 241 3.99 -11.82 -0.82
C ASN A 241 4.68 -12.18 -2.15
N ALA A 242 5.27 -13.36 -2.22
CA ALA A 242 5.80 -13.92 -3.46
C ALA A 242 5.51 -15.42 -3.46
N ILE A 243 5.14 -15.92 -4.64
CA ILE A 243 4.94 -17.35 -4.87
C ILE A 243 6.21 -17.89 -5.52
N TYR A 244 6.83 -18.86 -4.86
CA TYR A 244 7.99 -19.56 -5.39
C TYR A 244 7.59 -20.96 -5.83
N THR A 245 8.06 -21.41 -6.98
CA THR A 245 8.08 -22.84 -7.30
C THR A 245 9.33 -23.48 -6.74
N ILE A 246 9.16 -24.63 -6.12
CA ILE A 246 10.25 -25.52 -5.75
C ILE A 246 10.26 -26.69 -6.72
N GLU A 247 11.41 -27.00 -7.32
CA GLU A 247 11.62 -28.19 -8.13
C GLU A 247 12.77 -29.02 -7.52
N ASP A 248 12.51 -30.29 -7.20
CA ASP A 248 13.55 -31.23 -6.76
C ASP A 248 14.23 -31.92 -7.96
N THR A 249 15.36 -32.59 -7.72
CA THR A 249 16.10 -33.34 -8.77
C THR A 249 15.30 -34.48 -9.41
N LYS A 250 14.09 -34.78 -8.93
CA LYS A 250 13.17 -35.78 -9.47
C LYS A 250 12.00 -35.16 -10.24
N GLY A 251 11.98 -33.83 -10.40
CA GLY A 251 10.96 -33.09 -11.14
C GLY A 251 9.67 -32.79 -10.35
N THR A 252 9.69 -32.97 -9.03
CA THR A 252 8.54 -32.68 -8.16
C THR A 252 8.39 -31.16 -7.99
N LYS A 253 7.24 -30.60 -8.40
CA LYS A 253 6.93 -29.17 -8.35
C LYS A 253 6.02 -28.84 -7.18
N GLY A 254 6.46 -27.97 -6.27
CA GLY A 254 5.65 -27.42 -5.16
C GLY A 254 5.62 -25.89 -5.21
N TYR A 255 4.68 -25.27 -4.48
CA TYR A 255 4.59 -23.81 -4.36
C TYR A 255 4.78 -23.36 -2.91
N LEU A 256 5.64 -22.36 -2.65
CA LEU A 256 5.77 -21.68 -1.37
C LEU A 256 5.08 -20.32 -1.43
N ILE A 257 4.35 -19.99 -0.37
CA ILE A 257 3.80 -18.65 -0.16
C ILE A 257 4.53 -18.09 1.07
N CYS A 258 5.36 -17.07 0.86
CA CYS A 258 5.95 -16.35 1.98
C CYS A 258 4.90 -15.35 2.48
N GLN A 259 4.39 -15.57 3.69
CA GLN A 259 3.71 -14.53 4.46
C GLN A 259 4.71 -14.07 5.52
N HIS A 260 5.20 -12.83 5.40
CA HIS A 260 5.94 -12.16 6.46
C HIS A 260 5.09 -11.00 7.01
#